data_AF-A0AAV3YF02-F1
#
_entry.id   AF-A0AAV3YF02-F1
#
_cell.length_a   1.000
_cell.length_b   1.000
_cell.length_c   1.000
_cell.angle_alpha   90.00
_cell.angle_beta   90.00
_cell.angle_gamma   90.00
#
_symmetry.space_group_name_H-M   'P 1'
#
loop_
_entity.id
_entity.type
_entity.pdbx_description
1 polymer ?
#
loop_
_entity_poly.entity_id
_entity_poly.type
_entity_poly.pdbx_seq_one_letter_code
_entity_poly.pdbx_strand_id
1 'polypeptide(L)'
;MEGPAILKEEVEHALSLMKQVKATGLDGIPVEVIKALEDLGISETTKLMNSIYKTGEIPEDMKKSIFITLPKNPGEPPYKNTSSNIDETIL
;
A
#
# COMPACT_ATOMS: atom_id res chain seq x y z
N MET A 1 1.56 -20.04 -5.73
CA MET A 1 1.18 -19.91 -7.15
C MET A 1 2.46 -19.68 -7.93
N GLU A 2 2.72 -20.43 -9.01
CA GLU A 2 3.91 -20.21 -9.84
C GLU A 2 3.55 -19.33 -11.04
N GLY A 3 3.71 -18.02 -10.87
CA GLY A 3 3.78 -17.05 -11.95
C GLY A 3 5.19 -16.47 -12.07
N PRO A 4 5.50 -15.75 -13.15
CA PRO A 4 6.79 -15.08 -13.32
C PRO A 4 7.03 -14.07 -12.19
N ALA A 5 8.30 -13.84 -11.85
CA ALA A 5 8.66 -12.82 -10.88
C ALA A 5 8.28 -11.42 -11.40
N ILE A 6 7.84 -10.56 -10.49
CA ILE A 6 7.57 -9.16 -10.77
C ILE A 6 8.89 -8.48 -11.14
N LEU A 7 8.91 -7.80 -12.28
CA LEU A 7 10.07 -7.11 -12.82
C LEU A 7 10.23 -5.72 -12.21
N LYS A 8 11.46 -5.19 -12.24
CA LYS A 8 11.72 -3.81 -11.76
C LYS A 8 10.97 -2.78 -12.60
N GLU A 9 10.89 -3.00 -13.91
CA GLU A 9 10.25 -2.13 -14.88
C GLU A 9 8.73 -2.04 -14.63
N GLU A 10 8.11 -3.13 -14.19
CA GLU A 10 6.69 -3.14 -13.81
C GLU A 10 6.45 -2.30 -12.54
N VAL A 11 7.35 -2.40 -11.56
CA VAL A 11 7.28 -1.61 -10.33
C VAL A 11 7.56 -0.13 -10.60
N GLU A 12 8.55 0.18 -11.42
CA GLU A 12 8.85 1.55 -11.85
C GLU A 12 7.64 2.17 -12.57
N HIS A 13 7.04 1.42 -13.49
CA HIS A 13 5.83 1.88 -14.19
C HIS A 13 4.68 2.10 -13.22
N ALA A 14 4.41 1.17 -12.30
CA ALA A 14 3.37 1.32 -11.29
C ALA A 14 3.61 2.56 -10.41
N LEU A 15 4.84 2.77 -9.94
CA LEU A 15 5.20 3.97 -9.19
C LEU A 15 4.96 5.23 -10.01
N SER A 16 5.32 5.26 -11.30
CA SER A 16 5.09 6.43 -12.17
C SER A 16 3.62 6.83 -12.25
N LEU A 17 2.71 5.85 -12.25
CA LEU A 17 1.26 6.06 -12.33
C LEU A 17 0.62 6.49 -11.00
N MET A 18 1.28 6.22 -9.88
CA MET A 18 0.76 6.58 -8.55
C MET A 18 0.74 8.10 -8.34
N LYS A 19 -0.43 8.60 -7.95
CA LYS A 19 -0.66 10.02 -7.63
C LYS A 19 0.05 10.41 -6.33
N GLN A 20 0.62 11.60 -6.33
CA GLN A 20 1.20 12.25 -5.16
C GLN A 20 0.13 12.84 -4.23
N VAL A 21 0.53 13.24 -3.03
CA VAL A 21 -0.30 13.91 -2.01
C VAL A 21 -1.51 13.06 -1.60
N LYS A 22 -1.31 11.74 -1.57
CA LYS A 22 -2.29 10.80 -1.02
C LYS A 22 -2.07 10.64 0.48
N ALA A 23 -3.14 10.27 1.18
CA ALA A 23 -3.05 9.91 2.58
C ALA A 23 -2.07 8.73 2.71
N THR A 24 -1.13 8.85 3.64
CA THR A 24 -0.20 7.78 3.96
C THR A 24 -0.92 6.65 4.68
N GLY A 25 -0.34 5.45 4.63
CA GLY A 25 -0.76 4.36 5.51
C GLY A 25 -0.40 4.63 6.96
N LEU A 26 -0.58 3.60 7.78
CA LEU A 26 -0.15 3.57 9.19
C LEU A 26 1.36 3.76 9.36
N ASP A 27 2.12 3.40 8.34
CA ASP A 27 3.57 3.57 8.26
C ASP A 27 4.03 5.04 8.17
N GLY A 28 3.13 5.95 7.78
CA GLY A 28 3.46 7.35 7.55
C GLY A 28 4.38 7.58 6.35
N ILE A 29 4.54 6.59 5.45
CA ILE A 29 5.45 6.67 4.31
C ILE A 29 4.65 7.06 3.06
N PRO A 30 4.87 8.27 2.51
CA PRO A 30 4.24 8.66 1.25
C PRO A 30 5.01 8.05 0.06
N VAL A 31 4.32 7.85 -1.07
CA VAL A 31 4.90 7.25 -2.29
C VAL A 31 6.06 8.08 -2.84
N GLU A 32 6.07 9.37 -2.55
CA GLU A 32 7.12 10.33 -2.85
C GLU A 32 8.47 9.94 -2.25
N VAL A 33 8.48 9.33 -1.05
CA VAL A 33 9.72 8.85 -0.44
C VAL A 33 10.26 7.68 -1.23
N ILE A 34 9.41 6.73 -1.63
CA ILE A 34 9.84 5.58 -2.44
C ILE A 34 10.39 6.03 -3.79
N LYS A 35 9.73 7.01 -4.43
CA LYS A 35 10.21 7.62 -5.68
C LYS A 35 11.54 8.35 -5.51
N ALA A 36 11.72 9.06 -4.40
CA ALA A 36 12.95 9.80 -4.11
C ALA A 36 14.17 8.90 -3.85
N LEU A 37 13.94 7.63 -3.52
CA LEU A 37 15.00 6.62 -3.35
C LEU A 37 15.45 5.98 -4.68
N GLU A 38 14.83 6.35 -5.81
CA GLU A 38 15.21 5.90 -7.15
C GLU A 38 15.37 4.36 -7.24
N ASP A 39 16.48 3.84 -7.77
CA ASP A 39 16.71 2.39 -7.91
C ASP A 39 16.68 1.65 -6.57
N LEU A 40 17.12 2.28 -5.47
CA LEU A 40 17.01 1.65 -4.16
C LEU A 40 15.54 1.43 -3.79
N GLY A 41 14.71 2.46 -3.95
CA GLY A 41 13.27 2.38 -3.70
C GLY A 41 12.58 1.34 -4.58
N ILE A 42 12.91 1.31 -5.87
CA ILE A 42 12.36 0.33 -6.82
C ILE A 42 12.82 -1.08 -6.42
N SER A 43 14.10 -1.29 -6.19
CA SER A 43 14.66 -2.61 -5.92
C SER A 43 14.14 -3.23 -4.61
N GLU A 44 14.03 -2.46 -3.54
CA GLU A 44 13.49 -2.93 -2.27
C GLU A 44 11.99 -3.23 -2.37
N THR A 45 11.24 -2.38 -3.09
CA THR A 45 9.82 -2.62 -3.37
C THR A 45 9.63 -3.90 -4.19
N THR A 46 10.40 -4.10 -5.26
CA THR A 46 10.34 -5.31 -6.10
C THR A 46 10.69 -6.57 -5.29
N LYS A 47 11.70 -6.52 -4.42
CA LYS A 47 12.06 -7.65 -3.55
C LYS A 47 10.92 -8.00 -2.58
N LEU A 48 10.33 -6.99 -1.94
CA LEU A 48 9.22 -7.18 -1.01
C LEU A 48 8.01 -7.80 -1.70
N MET A 49 7.60 -7.25 -2.85
CA MET A 49 6.46 -7.76 -3.60
C MET A 49 6.68 -9.18 -4.11
N ASN A 50 7.88 -9.49 -4.61
CA ASN A 50 8.22 -10.87 -4.99
C ASN A 50 8.25 -11.83 -3.81
N SER A 51 8.70 -11.38 -2.63
CA SER A 51 8.66 -12.18 -1.40
C SER A 51 7.22 -12.54 -1.03
N ILE A 52 6.32 -11.56 -1.02
CA ILE A 52 4.88 -11.77 -0.75
C ILE A 52 4.26 -12.67 -1.81
N TYR A 53 4.53 -12.42 -3.09
CA TYR A 53 3.99 -13.21 -4.21
C TYR A 53 4.42 -14.69 -4.15
N LYS A 54 5.67 -14.95 -3.77
CA LYS A 54 6.23 -16.30 -3.68
C LYS A 54 5.72 -17.06 -2.46
N THR A 55 5.67 -16.41 -1.30
CA THR A 55 5.29 -17.04 -0.02
C THR A 55 3.78 -17.11 0.17
N GLY A 56 3.04 -16.16 -0.43
CA GLY A 56 1.63 -15.92 -0.13
C GLY A 56 1.42 -15.23 1.22
N GLU A 57 2.48 -14.91 1.96
CA GLU A 57 2.40 -14.33 3.30
C GLU A 57 2.40 -12.80 3.21
N ILE A 58 1.29 -12.20 3.63
CA ILE A 58 1.17 -10.74 3.76
C ILE A 58 1.78 -10.32 5.10
N PRO A 59 2.69 -9.32 5.15
CA PRO A 59 3.23 -8.81 6.40
C PRO A 59 2.13 -8.30 7.34
N GLU A 60 2.25 -8.57 8.64
CA GLU A 60 1.25 -8.17 9.65
C GLU A 60 0.97 -6.66 9.67
N ASP A 61 1.95 -5.83 9.34
CA ASP A 61 1.75 -4.39 9.26
C ASP A 61 0.92 -3.96 8.05
N MET A 62 0.93 -4.75 6.97
CA MET A 62 0.04 -4.54 5.82
C MET A 62 -1.39 -5.05 6.08
N LYS A 63 -1.61 -5.86 7.11
CA LYS A 63 -2.94 -6.34 7.53
C LYS A 63 -3.69 -5.37 8.44
N LYS A 64 -3.14 -4.18 8.71
CA LYS A 64 -3.73 -3.17 9.59
C LYS A 64 -4.19 -1.97 8.76
N SER A 65 -5.42 -1.50 8.99
CA SER A 65 -5.94 -0.29 8.34
C SER A 65 -6.75 0.57 9.31
N ILE A 66 -6.59 1.89 9.20
CA ILE A 66 -7.42 2.87 9.90
C ILE A 66 -8.49 3.38 8.94
N PHE A 67 -9.75 3.26 9.34
CA PHE A 67 -10.87 3.85 8.61
C PHE A 67 -11.24 5.20 9.24
N ILE A 68 -10.87 6.27 8.54
CA ILE A 68 -11.28 7.64 8.88
C ILE A 68 -12.53 7.94 8.06
N THR A 69 -13.64 8.19 8.76
CA THR A 69 -14.90 8.50 8.09
C THR A 69 -14.98 10.00 7.78
N LEU A 70 -15.25 10.34 6.53
CA LEU A 70 -15.44 11.72 6.09
C LEU A 70 -16.92 11.96 5.77
N PRO A 71 -17.54 13.03 6.31
CA PRO A 71 -18.91 13.37 5.95
C PRO A 71 -18.99 13.69 4.46
N LYS A 72 -20.00 13.13 3.78
CA LYS A 72 -20.17 13.30 2.33
C LYS A 72 -20.66 14.71 1.98
N ASN A 73 -21.53 15.28 2.83
CA ASN A 73 -22.11 16.60 2.64
C ASN A 73 -21.59 17.59 3.70
N PRO A 74 -21.45 18.88 3.35
CA PRO A 74 -21.11 19.93 4.30
C PRO A 74 -22.15 20.02 5.43
N GLY A 75 -21.70 20.07 6.67
CA GLY A 75 -22.56 20.23 7.85
C GLY A 75 -23.07 18.92 8.47
N GLU A 76 -22.78 17.76 7.88
CA GLU A 76 -23.00 16.48 8.55
C GLU A 76 -21.92 16.23 9.63
N PRO A 77 -22.31 15.69 10.80
CA PRO A 77 -21.32 15.29 11.80
C PRO A 77 -20.45 14.16 11.25
N PRO A 78 -19.16 14.10 11.63
CA PRO A 78 -18.30 12.99 11.25
C PRO A 78 -18.86 11.68 11.82
N TYR A 79 -18.79 10.60 11.03
CA TYR A 79 -19.15 9.28 11.51
C TYR A 79 -18.08 8.77 12.51
N LYS A 80 -18.34 7.67 13.21
CA LYS A 80 -17.36 7.11 14.16
C LYS A 80 -16.22 6.44 13.39
N ASN A 81 -14.98 6.80 13.73
CA ASN A 81 -13.79 6.15 13.19
C ASN A 81 -13.65 4.73 13.77
N THR A 82 -13.15 3.80 12.95
CA THR A 82 -12.97 2.39 13.33
C THR A 82 -11.61 1.89 12.83
N SER A 83 -10.97 1.02 13.61
CA SER A 83 -9.78 0.27 13.21
C SER A 83 -10.14 -1.20 13.14
N SER A 84 -9.79 -1.88 12.05
CA SER A 84 -9.98 -3.32 11.91
C SER A 84 -8.72 -3.98 11.36
N ASN A 85 -8.46 -5.21 11.81
CA ASN A 85 -7.55 -6.09 11.11
C ASN A 85 -8.24 -6.52 9.81
N ILE A 86 -7.53 -6.48 8.69
CA ILE A 86 -8.05 -7.03 7.43
C ILE A 86 -7.99 -8.55 7.60
N ASP A 87 -9.12 -9.18 7.93
CA ASP A 87 -9.22 -10.63 8.01
C ASP A 87 -9.04 -11.21 6.59
N GLU A 88 -8.27 -12.28 6.44
CA GLU A 88 -7.86 -12.87 5.14
C GLU A 88 -9.02 -13.47 4.30
N THR A 89 -10.28 -13.13 4.62
CA THR A 89 -11.49 -13.68 3.98
C THR A 89 -11.95 -12.88 2.75
N ILE A 90 -11.20 -11.88 2.29
CA ILE A 90 -11.51 -11.18 1.03
C ILE A 90 -10.25 -11.09 0.15
N LEU A 91 -9.93 -12.22 -0.49
CA LEU A 91 -9.17 -12.31 -1.75
C LEU A 91 -9.81 -13.40 -2.62
#